data_AF-A0A3B5Z1E4-F1
#
_entry.id   AF-A0A3B5Z1E4-F1
#
_cell.length_a   1.000
_cell.length_b   1.000
_cell.length_c   1.000
_cell.angle_alpha   90.00
_cell.angle_beta   90.00
_cell.angle_gamma   90.00
#
_symmetry.space_group_name_H-M   'P 1'
#
loop_
_entity.id
_entity.type
_entity.pdbx_description
1 polymer ?
#
loop_
_entity_poly.entity_id
_entity_poly.type
_entity_poly.pdbx_seq_one_letter_code
_entity_poly.pdbx_strand_id
1 'polypeptide(L)'
;MPSWNDEETSSEEECEAVSMDMGLMEEPDTTVEPLFRGQLELAHPKCILHQLRPIKRVAFEGPVTGRRFYGCPVQENGVNCGVAEWVDGPWLTVLQRCLCKLWEMFHEQNFGRVQDKEKFEQELARLKSEHERELAKLRTENDKLCIEYTKLVDDVSKMFDWQDGRVDKKQVEEEELEKKKKDLEEKAMLEVQMEKLKLAKEQRCILQSQAHIIKNTRKAMKDVEVDRDVLKKEKAKLELVVAELLNEGYGSKKKLEQIKAILES
;
A
#
# COMPACT_ATOMS: atom_id res chain seq x y z
N MET A 1 -29.43 -58.72 -37.29
CA MET A 1 -29.45 -60.09 -36.74
C MET A 1 -28.02 -60.47 -36.44
N PRO A 2 -27.65 -60.80 -35.19
CA PRO A 2 -26.28 -61.23 -34.90
C PRO A 2 -26.03 -62.63 -35.45
N SER A 3 -24.92 -62.78 -36.16
CA SER A 3 -24.38 -64.02 -36.72
C SER A 3 -23.76 -64.85 -35.61
N TRP A 4 -24.23 -66.09 -35.44
CA TRP A 4 -23.64 -67.05 -34.51
C TRP A 4 -22.54 -67.79 -35.28
N ASN A 5 -21.28 -67.64 -34.84
CA ASN A 5 -20.21 -68.52 -35.29
C ASN A 5 -20.21 -69.74 -34.37
N ASP A 6 -20.52 -70.90 -34.93
CA ASP A 6 -20.38 -72.21 -34.30
C ASP A 6 -18.90 -72.61 -34.36
N GLU A 7 -18.13 -72.21 -33.35
CA GLU A 7 -16.83 -72.83 -33.08
C GLU A 7 -16.99 -73.76 -31.88
N GLU A 8 -17.38 -74.99 -32.21
CA GLU A 8 -17.47 -76.15 -31.33
C GLU A 8 -16.09 -76.50 -30.75
N THR A 9 -15.72 -75.83 -29.66
CA THR A 9 -14.78 -76.40 -28.69
C THR A 9 -15.59 -77.10 -27.60
N SER A 10 -15.86 -78.39 -27.83
CA SER A 10 -16.30 -79.33 -26.82
C SER A 10 -15.22 -79.45 -25.74
N SER A 11 -15.18 -78.53 -24.78
CA SER A 11 -14.57 -78.79 -23.48
C SER A 11 -15.66 -79.37 -22.59
N GLU A 12 -15.73 -80.69 -22.56
CA GLU A 12 -16.42 -81.48 -21.53
C GLU A 12 -15.74 -81.24 -20.18
N GLU A 13 -15.94 -80.04 -19.64
CA GLU A 13 -15.64 -79.75 -18.24
C GLU A 13 -16.82 -80.32 -17.44
N GLU A 14 -16.64 -81.55 -16.97
CA GLU A 14 -17.51 -82.18 -15.97
C GLU A 14 -17.74 -81.18 -14.85
N CYS A 15 -18.94 -80.58 -14.80
CA CYS A 15 -19.40 -79.94 -13.59
C CYS A 15 -19.41 -81.04 -12.54
N GLU A 16 -18.42 -81.03 -11.63
CA GLU A 16 -18.36 -81.95 -10.50
C GLU A 16 -19.76 -82.09 -9.92
N ALA A 17 -20.29 -83.31 -9.99
CA ALA A 17 -21.50 -83.65 -9.30
C ALA A 17 -21.23 -83.38 -7.82
N VAL A 18 -21.71 -82.24 -7.33
CA VAL A 18 -21.61 -81.88 -5.92
C VAL A 18 -22.25 -83.01 -5.15
N SER A 19 -21.39 -83.80 -4.49
CA SER A 19 -21.76 -84.84 -3.56
C SER A 19 -22.82 -84.26 -2.61
N MET A 20 -23.99 -84.90 -2.56
CA MET A 20 -25.03 -84.62 -1.58
C MET A 20 -24.50 -85.04 -0.19
N ASP A 21 -23.58 -84.25 0.38
CA ASP A 21 -23.24 -84.38 1.78
C ASP A 21 -24.27 -83.61 2.63
N MET A 22 -24.84 -84.32 3.59
CA MET A 22 -26.07 -83.96 4.30
C MET A 22 -25.75 -83.10 5.53
N GLY A 23 -24.92 -82.06 5.38
CA GLY A 23 -24.47 -81.21 6.47
C GLY A 23 -24.20 -79.77 6.02
N LEU A 24 -25.09 -78.85 6.45
CA LEU A 24 -25.02 -77.39 6.27
C LEU A 24 -25.31 -76.89 4.83
N MET A 25 -26.57 -77.01 4.42
CA MET A 25 -27.10 -76.19 3.33
C MET A 25 -27.15 -74.73 3.80
N GLU A 26 -26.24 -73.87 3.33
CA GLU A 26 -26.33 -72.42 3.53
C GLU A 26 -27.66 -71.92 2.94
N GLU A 27 -28.48 -71.24 3.75
CA GLU A 27 -29.65 -70.51 3.28
C GLU A 27 -29.20 -69.45 2.26
N PRO A 28 -29.66 -69.50 1.00
CA PRO A 28 -29.31 -68.52 -0.01
C PRO A 28 -29.87 -67.15 0.38
N ASP A 29 -29.26 -66.07 -0.15
CA ASP A 29 -29.81 -64.73 -0.03
C ASP A 29 -31.28 -64.70 -0.46
N THR A 30 -32.07 -63.76 0.04
CA THR A 30 -33.53 -63.79 -0.19
C THR A 30 -34.07 -62.55 -0.86
N THR A 31 -34.98 -62.75 -1.81
CA THR A 31 -35.75 -61.68 -2.44
C THR A 31 -37.23 -61.76 -2.07
N VAL A 32 -37.92 -60.63 -2.20
CA VAL A 32 -39.32 -60.49 -1.82
C VAL A 32 -40.21 -60.86 -3.00
N GLU A 33 -40.94 -61.99 -2.90
CA GLU A 33 -41.99 -62.35 -3.85
C GLU A 33 -43.38 -61.98 -3.29
N PRO A 34 -44.07 -60.95 -3.83
CA PRO A 34 -45.33 -60.47 -3.30
C PRO A 34 -46.44 -61.52 -3.22
N LEU A 35 -46.46 -62.47 -4.16
CA LEU A 35 -47.47 -63.54 -4.21
C LEU A 35 -47.13 -64.75 -3.32
N PHE A 36 -45.92 -64.78 -2.75
CA PHE A 36 -45.45 -65.81 -1.84
C PHE A 36 -45.27 -65.27 -0.41
N ARG A 37 -46.20 -64.41 0.03
CA ARG A 37 -46.30 -63.98 1.44
C ARG A 37 -47.39 -64.77 2.19
N GLY A 38 -47.18 -64.99 3.48
CA GLY A 38 -48.19 -65.53 4.37
C GLY A 38 -47.63 -66.39 5.49
N GLN A 39 -48.40 -66.50 6.58
CA GLN A 39 -48.09 -67.38 7.71
C GLN A 39 -48.27 -68.85 7.32
N LEU A 40 -47.35 -69.69 7.75
CA LEU A 40 -47.31 -71.11 7.43
C LEU A 40 -48.41 -71.89 8.16
N GLU A 41 -49.02 -72.90 7.54
CA GLU A 41 -49.98 -73.79 8.23
C GLU A 41 -49.33 -74.49 9.43
N LEU A 42 -50.10 -74.74 10.50
CA LEU A 42 -49.63 -75.30 11.78
C LEU A 42 -48.87 -76.63 11.69
N ALA A 43 -49.00 -77.36 10.58
CA ALA A 43 -48.44 -78.70 10.37
C ALA A 43 -46.98 -78.72 9.87
N HIS A 44 -46.39 -77.57 9.54
CA HIS A 44 -45.04 -77.56 8.97
C HIS A 44 -43.94 -77.75 10.02
N PRO A 45 -42.83 -78.42 9.66
CA PRO A 45 -41.73 -78.67 10.58
C PRO A 45 -41.14 -77.36 11.10
N LYS A 46 -40.77 -77.34 12.39
CA LYS A 46 -40.07 -76.22 13.02
C LYS A 46 -38.60 -76.22 12.58
N CYS A 47 -37.98 -75.04 12.59
CA CYS A 47 -36.52 -74.95 12.43
C CYS A 47 -35.85 -75.86 13.48
N ILE A 48 -34.89 -76.69 13.05
CA ILE A 48 -34.24 -77.69 13.92
C ILE A 48 -33.48 -77.02 15.07
N LEU A 49 -32.80 -75.90 14.78
CA LEU A 49 -31.96 -75.19 15.74
C LEU A 49 -32.76 -74.29 16.69
N HIS A 50 -33.69 -73.49 16.15
CA HIS A 50 -34.41 -72.49 16.94
C HIS A 50 -35.82 -72.93 17.38
N GLN A 51 -36.33 -74.04 16.86
CA GLN A 51 -37.68 -74.56 17.15
C GLN A 51 -38.80 -73.53 16.88
N LEU A 52 -38.53 -72.56 16.02
CA LEU A 52 -39.47 -71.54 15.58
C LEU A 52 -40.14 -71.96 14.27
N ARG A 53 -41.33 -71.40 14.04
CA ARG A 53 -42.08 -71.62 12.81
C ARG A 53 -41.30 -71.00 11.63
N PRO A 54 -40.99 -71.77 10.57
CA PRO A 54 -40.34 -71.22 9.40
C PRO A 54 -41.18 -70.15 8.70
N ILE A 55 -40.49 -69.30 7.94
CA ILE A 55 -41.10 -68.27 7.10
C ILE A 55 -40.86 -68.58 5.62
N LYS A 56 -41.80 -68.15 4.78
CA LYS A 56 -41.73 -68.25 3.33
C LYS A 56 -40.64 -67.31 2.80
N ARG A 57 -39.70 -67.84 2.03
CA ARG A 57 -38.58 -67.12 1.42
C ARG A 57 -38.37 -67.57 -0.02
N VAL A 58 -37.70 -66.72 -0.79
CA VAL A 58 -37.32 -67.01 -2.18
C VAL A 58 -35.83 -66.80 -2.30
N ALA A 59 -35.13 -67.81 -2.79
CA ALA A 59 -33.69 -67.76 -3.00
C ALA A 59 -33.34 -66.70 -4.06
N PHE A 60 -32.29 -65.97 -3.78
CA PHE A 60 -31.65 -64.94 -4.58
C PHE A 60 -30.18 -65.32 -4.59
N GLU A 61 -29.57 -65.34 -5.77
CA GLU A 61 -28.20 -65.81 -6.03
C GLU A 61 -28.06 -67.30 -6.40
N GLY A 62 -27.12 -67.55 -7.31
CA GLY A 62 -26.71 -68.89 -7.73
C GLY A 62 -27.75 -69.71 -8.50
N PRO A 63 -27.54 -71.03 -8.64
CA PRO A 63 -28.38 -71.94 -9.45
C PRO A 63 -29.79 -72.14 -8.89
N VAL A 64 -30.06 -71.64 -7.68
CA VAL A 64 -31.35 -71.76 -6.99
C VAL A 64 -32.17 -70.46 -7.03
N THR A 65 -31.68 -69.42 -7.71
CA THR A 65 -32.38 -68.14 -7.85
C THR A 65 -33.84 -68.34 -8.25
N GLY A 66 -34.74 -67.69 -7.52
CA GLY A 66 -36.19 -67.75 -7.72
C GLY A 66 -36.88 -68.95 -7.07
N ARG A 67 -36.17 -69.93 -6.51
CA ARG A 67 -36.79 -71.08 -5.83
C ARG A 67 -37.34 -70.69 -4.47
N ARG A 68 -38.54 -71.19 -4.16
CA ARG A 68 -39.21 -70.96 -2.89
C ARG A 68 -38.82 -71.99 -1.85
N PHE A 69 -38.60 -71.53 -0.62
CA PHE A 69 -38.25 -72.38 0.50
C PHE A 69 -38.78 -71.84 1.82
N TYR A 70 -38.79 -72.70 2.83
CA TYR A 70 -39.07 -72.36 4.21
C TYR A 70 -37.75 -72.18 4.96
N GLY A 71 -37.49 -70.97 5.46
CA GLY A 71 -36.28 -70.63 6.21
C GLY A 71 -36.58 -70.23 7.64
N CYS A 72 -35.56 -70.21 8.48
CA CYS A 72 -35.71 -69.79 9.87
C CYS A 72 -36.07 -68.29 9.95
N PRO A 73 -36.95 -67.86 10.88
CA PRO A 73 -37.22 -66.44 11.09
C PRO A 73 -36.08 -65.70 11.81
N VAL A 74 -35.15 -66.43 12.44
CA VAL A 74 -34.04 -65.85 13.21
C VAL A 74 -32.92 -65.42 12.26
N GLN A 75 -32.48 -64.17 12.40
CA GLN A 75 -31.32 -63.60 11.70
C GLN A 75 -30.19 -63.23 12.68
N GLU A 76 -30.29 -63.63 13.96
CA GLU A 76 -29.36 -63.22 15.01
C GLU A 76 -27.94 -63.71 14.71
N ASN A 77 -26.99 -62.76 14.66
CA ASN A 77 -25.55 -62.95 14.54
C ASN A 77 -25.04 -63.71 13.30
N GLY A 78 -25.84 -63.82 12.23
CA GLY A 78 -25.41 -64.46 10.99
C GLY A 78 -25.25 -65.97 11.08
N VAL A 79 -25.74 -66.62 12.15
CA VAL A 79 -25.78 -68.09 12.22
C VAL A 79 -26.95 -68.58 11.38
N ASN A 80 -26.64 -68.87 10.12
CA ASN A 80 -27.55 -69.42 9.14
C ASN A 80 -28.11 -70.77 9.64
N CYS A 81 -29.43 -70.88 9.77
CA CYS A 81 -30.10 -72.13 10.18
C CYS A 81 -30.43 -73.06 9.02
N GLY A 82 -30.02 -72.67 7.81
CA GLY A 82 -30.25 -73.37 6.57
C GLY A 82 -31.70 -73.35 6.11
N VAL A 83 -31.89 -73.97 4.96
CA VAL A 83 -33.20 -74.26 4.41
C VAL A 83 -33.88 -75.34 5.26
N ALA A 84 -35.04 -75.05 5.82
CA ALA A 84 -35.85 -76.05 6.54
C ALA A 84 -36.48 -77.04 5.55
N GLU A 85 -37.00 -76.53 4.43
CA GLU A 85 -37.59 -77.34 3.34
C GLU A 85 -37.74 -76.51 2.06
N TRP A 86 -37.54 -77.15 0.89
CA TRP A 86 -37.79 -76.55 -0.41
C TRP A 86 -39.24 -76.76 -0.84
N VAL A 87 -39.92 -75.69 -1.26
CA VAL A 87 -41.28 -75.76 -1.79
C VAL A 87 -41.26 -76.19 -3.25
N ASP A 88 -40.27 -75.70 -4.00
CA ASP A 88 -40.10 -76.04 -5.42
C ASP A 88 -39.09 -77.18 -5.58
N GLY A 89 -39.37 -78.07 -6.54
CA GLY A 89 -38.38 -79.05 -6.99
C GLY A 89 -37.08 -78.38 -7.50
N PRO A 90 -35.99 -79.16 -7.65
CA PRO A 90 -34.78 -78.62 -8.24
C PRO A 90 -35.09 -78.09 -9.65
N TRP A 91 -34.49 -76.96 -10.00
CA TRP A 91 -34.51 -76.51 -11.38
C TRP A 91 -33.89 -77.57 -12.29
N LEU A 92 -34.37 -77.66 -13.53
CA LEU A 92 -33.73 -78.48 -14.54
C LEU A 92 -32.27 -78.04 -14.69
N THR A 93 -31.37 -79.00 -14.94
CA THR A 93 -29.93 -78.74 -15.06
C THR A 93 -29.60 -77.62 -16.04
N VAL A 94 -30.35 -77.53 -17.14
CA VAL A 94 -30.22 -76.44 -18.12
C VAL A 94 -30.46 -75.08 -17.47
N LEU A 95 -31.53 -74.92 -16.69
CA LEU A 95 -31.84 -73.66 -16.02
C LEU A 95 -30.82 -73.33 -14.92
N GLN A 96 -30.37 -74.33 -14.15
CA GLN A 96 -29.31 -74.12 -13.16
C GLN A 96 -28.03 -73.58 -13.80
N ARG A 97 -27.59 -74.17 -14.92
CA ARG A 97 -26.43 -73.69 -15.68
C ARG A 97 -26.63 -72.26 -16.21
N CYS A 98 -27.81 -71.96 -16.76
CA CYS A 98 -28.14 -70.59 -17.20
C CYS A 98 -28.08 -69.58 -16.06
N LEU A 99 -28.63 -69.92 -14.88
CA LEU A 99 -28.60 -69.05 -13.70
C LEU A 99 -27.18 -68.84 -13.19
N CYS A 100 -26.35 -69.89 -13.10
CA CYS A 100 -24.93 -69.75 -12.77
C CYS A 100 -24.25 -68.77 -13.72
N LYS A 101 -24.46 -68.94 -15.05
CA LYS A 101 -23.81 -68.09 -16.04
C LYS A 101 -24.24 -66.63 -15.95
N LEU A 102 -25.52 -66.37 -15.68
CA LEU A 102 -26.04 -65.02 -15.49
C LEU A 102 -25.40 -64.33 -14.27
N TRP A 103 -25.25 -65.06 -13.15
CA TRP A 103 -24.59 -64.53 -11.97
C TRP A 103 -23.10 -64.28 -12.18
N GLU A 104 -22.37 -65.19 -12.82
CA GLU A 104 -20.97 -64.96 -13.23
C GLU A 104 -20.81 -63.65 -14.01
N MET A 105 -21.63 -63.46 -15.06
CA MET A 105 -21.61 -62.24 -15.87
C MET A 105 -21.95 -60.99 -15.06
N PHE A 106 -22.92 -61.09 -14.15
CA PHE A 106 -23.31 -59.98 -13.28
C PHE A 106 -22.17 -59.60 -12.33
N HIS A 107 -21.50 -60.56 -11.70
CA HIS A 107 -20.36 -60.31 -10.82
C HIS A 107 -19.17 -59.73 -11.61
N GLU A 108 -18.86 -60.28 -12.77
CA GLU A 108 -17.76 -59.79 -13.62
C GLU A 108 -18.00 -58.34 -14.08
N GLN A 109 -19.22 -58.03 -14.55
CA GLN A 109 -19.58 -56.68 -14.96
C GLN A 109 -19.57 -55.69 -13.78
N ASN A 110 -20.06 -56.11 -12.62
CA ASN A 110 -20.05 -55.25 -11.43
C ASN A 110 -18.63 -55.06 -10.87
N PHE A 111 -17.78 -56.07 -10.95
CA PHE A 111 -16.37 -55.95 -10.55
C PHE A 111 -15.64 -54.93 -11.41
N GLY A 112 -15.83 -54.96 -12.74
CA GLY A 112 -15.30 -53.93 -13.64
C GLY A 112 -15.79 -52.52 -13.29
N ARG A 113 -17.09 -52.36 -13.00
CA ARG A 113 -17.66 -51.07 -12.57
C ARG A 113 -17.11 -50.57 -11.24
N VAL A 114 -16.88 -51.46 -10.28
CA VAL A 114 -16.27 -51.12 -8.98
C VAL A 114 -14.83 -50.66 -9.17
N GLN A 115 -14.05 -51.36 -9.99
CA GLN A 115 -12.68 -50.96 -10.31
C GLN A 115 -12.61 -49.61 -11.01
N ASP A 116 -13.49 -49.35 -11.99
CA ASP A 116 -13.54 -48.07 -12.69
C ASP A 116 -13.92 -46.95 -11.72
N LYS A 117 -14.95 -47.16 -10.88
CA LYS A 117 -15.35 -46.21 -9.84
C LYS A 117 -14.18 -45.90 -8.90
N GLU A 118 -13.47 -46.92 -8.43
CA GLU A 118 -12.32 -46.75 -7.54
C GLU A 118 -11.21 -45.93 -8.21
N LYS A 119 -10.87 -46.22 -9.47
CA LYS A 119 -9.89 -45.43 -10.25
C LYS A 119 -10.33 -43.97 -10.40
N PHE A 120 -11.60 -43.72 -10.69
CA PHE A 120 -12.14 -42.35 -10.79
C PHE A 120 -12.06 -41.61 -9.45
N GLU A 121 -12.41 -42.27 -8.34
CA GLU A 121 -12.33 -41.69 -7.00
C GLU A 121 -10.88 -41.38 -6.60
N GLN A 122 -9.94 -42.26 -6.93
CA GLN A 122 -8.50 -42.02 -6.73
C GLN A 122 -7.99 -40.82 -7.53
N GLU A 123 -8.39 -40.70 -8.80
CA GLU A 123 -7.98 -39.57 -9.64
C GLU A 123 -8.60 -38.24 -9.16
N LEU A 124 -9.86 -38.25 -8.73
CA LEU A 124 -10.50 -37.09 -8.10
C LEU A 124 -9.76 -36.67 -6.82
N ALA A 125 -9.35 -37.62 -5.98
CA ALA A 125 -8.57 -37.34 -4.79
C ALA A 125 -7.19 -36.74 -5.12
N ARG A 126 -6.53 -37.25 -6.17
CA ARG A 126 -5.24 -36.73 -6.67
C ARG A 126 -5.38 -35.28 -7.13
N LEU A 127 -6.37 -35.00 -7.99
CA LEU A 127 -6.64 -33.65 -8.51
C LEU A 127 -7.00 -32.68 -7.38
N LYS A 128 -7.80 -33.10 -6.41
CA LYS A 128 -8.15 -32.27 -5.25
C LYS A 128 -6.91 -31.91 -4.42
N SER A 129 -6.03 -32.88 -4.15
CA SER A 129 -4.78 -32.64 -3.43
C SER A 129 -3.84 -31.69 -4.20
N GLU A 130 -3.80 -31.80 -5.53
CA GLU A 130 -3.03 -30.89 -6.38
C GLU A 130 -3.58 -29.47 -6.36
N HIS A 131 -4.88 -29.32 -6.49
CA HIS A 131 -5.56 -28.02 -6.40
C HIS A 131 -5.34 -27.35 -5.05
N GLU A 132 -5.45 -28.09 -3.94
CA GLU A 132 -5.19 -27.57 -2.59
C GLU A 132 -3.73 -27.08 -2.43
N ARG A 133 -2.77 -27.79 -3.02
CA ARG A 133 -1.35 -27.41 -3.01
C ARG A 133 -1.12 -26.13 -3.81
N GLU A 134 -1.77 -25.97 -4.95
CA GLU A 134 -1.66 -24.77 -5.78
C GLU A 134 -2.31 -23.55 -5.10
N LEU A 135 -3.48 -23.73 -4.47
CA LEU A 135 -4.10 -22.70 -3.64
C LEU A 135 -3.20 -22.27 -2.48
N ALA A 136 -2.50 -23.21 -1.84
CA ALA A 136 -1.54 -22.87 -0.79
C ALA A 136 -0.37 -22.03 -1.32
N LYS A 137 0.20 -22.38 -2.49
CA LYS A 137 1.25 -21.56 -3.13
C LYS A 137 0.76 -20.16 -3.45
N LEU A 138 -0.39 -20.04 -4.11
CA LEU A 138 -0.98 -18.74 -4.46
C LEU A 138 -1.27 -17.88 -3.21
N ARG A 139 -1.75 -18.48 -2.12
CA ARG A 139 -1.92 -17.77 -0.84
C ARG A 139 -0.58 -17.24 -0.32
N THR A 140 0.47 -18.06 -0.30
CA THR A 140 1.79 -17.60 0.17
C THR A 140 2.40 -16.50 -0.69
N GLU A 141 2.16 -16.52 -2.01
CA GLU A 141 2.59 -15.45 -2.93
C GLU A 141 1.78 -14.18 -2.69
N ASN A 142 0.47 -14.30 -2.47
CA ASN A 142 -0.39 -13.17 -2.15
C ASN A 142 0.01 -12.52 -0.82
N ASP A 143 0.31 -13.32 0.22
CA ASP A 143 0.79 -12.81 1.51
C ASP A 143 2.11 -12.06 1.37
N LYS A 144 3.06 -12.58 0.56
CA LYS A 144 4.32 -11.89 0.25
C LYS A 144 4.07 -10.55 -0.44
N LEU A 145 3.20 -10.53 -1.45
CA LEU A 145 2.82 -9.29 -2.15
C LEU A 145 2.14 -8.29 -1.21
N CYS A 146 1.31 -8.75 -0.28
CA CYS A 146 0.70 -7.89 0.73
C CYS A 146 1.74 -7.24 1.65
N ILE A 147 2.76 -8.01 2.08
CA ILE A 147 3.87 -7.48 2.87
C ILE A 147 4.68 -6.46 2.07
N GLU A 148 5.03 -6.77 0.81
CA GLU A 148 5.77 -5.86 -0.07
C GLU A 148 4.99 -4.57 -0.35
N TYR A 149 3.70 -4.68 -0.63
CA TYR A 149 2.81 -3.54 -0.84
C TYR A 149 2.72 -2.67 0.42
N THR A 150 2.52 -3.28 1.59
CA THR A 150 2.46 -2.56 2.87
C THR A 150 3.75 -1.80 3.12
N LYS A 151 4.91 -2.43 2.88
CA LYS A 151 6.21 -1.77 3.00
C LYS A 151 6.35 -0.59 2.04
N LEU A 152 5.94 -0.74 0.79
CA LEU A 152 5.98 0.34 -0.19
C LEU A 152 5.09 1.52 0.24
N VAL A 153 3.89 1.24 0.73
CA VAL A 153 2.98 2.25 1.28
C VAL A 153 3.61 2.98 2.47
N ASP A 154 4.23 2.25 3.39
CA ASP A 154 4.95 2.83 4.54
C ASP A 154 6.11 3.72 4.09
N ASP A 155 6.92 3.25 3.12
CA ASP A 155 8.06 4.00 2.60
C ASP A 155 7.61 5.27 1.86
N VAL A 156 6.50 5.20 1.10
CA VAL A 156 5.89 6.36 0.46
C VAL A 156 5.32 7.34 1.51
N SER A 157 4.64 6.85 2.53
CA SER A 157 4.09 7.67 3.60
C SER A 157 5.20 8.45 4.33
N LYS A 158 6.31 7.78 4.67
CA LYS A 158 7.48 8.42 5.27
C LYS A 158 8.11 9.50 4.37
N MET A 159 8.08 9.34 3.04
CA MET A 159 8.57 10.37 2.12
C MET A 159 7.73 11.65 2.20
N PHE A 160 6.40 11.52 2.35
CA PHE A 160 5.50 12.67 2.53
C PHE A 160 5.70 13.32 3.92
N ASP A 161 5.78 12.54 4.99
CA ASP A 161 6.00 13.06 6.35
C ASP A 161 7.34 13.83 6.47
N TRP A 162 8.39 13.33 5.81
CA TRP A 162 9.70 14.00 5.77
C TRP A 162 9.66 15.32 5.00
N GLN A 163 8.77 15.44 4.01
CA GLN A 163 8.60 16.65 3.22
C GLN A 163 7.86 17.73 4.02
N ASP A 164 6.80 17.36 4.75
CA ASP A 164 6.08 18.28 5.65
C ASP A 164 7.00 18.86 6.73
N GLY A 165 7.81 18.01 7.39
CA GLY A 165 8.78 18.48 8.40
C GLY A 165 9.90 19.39 7.85
N ARG A 166 10.14 19.40 6.53
CA ARG A 166 11.05 20.37 5.88
C ARG A 166 10.37 21.70 5.57
N VAL A 167 9.08 21.69 5.26
CA VAL A 167 8.32 22.91 4.97
C VAL A 167 8.20 23.76 6.23
N ASP A 168 7.88 23.14 7.37
CA ASP A 168 7.79 23.83 8.66
C ASP A 168 9.11 24.51 9.07
N LYS A 169 10.24 23.80 8.93
CA LYS A 169 11.57 24.37 9.24
C LYS A 169 11.94 25.55 8.36
N LYS A 170 11.66 25.46 7.04
CA LYS A 170 11.94 26.56 6.12
C LYS A 170 11.09 27.79 6.40
N GLN A 171 9.81 27.61 6.72
CA GLN A 171 8.93 28.73 7.09
C GLN A 171 9.41 29.43 8.36
N VAL A 172 9.79 28.68 9.39
CA VAL A 172 10.33 29.24 10.64
C VAL A 172 11.65 29.99 10.38
N GLU A 173 12.56 29.44 9.59
CA GLU A 173 13.82 30.10 9.24
C GLU A 173 13.60 31.39 8.41
N GLU A 174 12.66 31.38 7.46
CA GLU A 174 12.32 32.53 6.64
C GLU A 174 11.69 33.66 7.46
N GLU A 175 10.78 33.33 8.38
CA GLU A 175 10.14 34.30 9.28
C GLU A 175 11.15 34.93 10.27
N GLU A 176 12.11 34.13 10.76
CA GLU A 176 13.20 34.64 11.63
C GLU A 176 14.16 35.57 10.88
N LEU A 177 14.42 35.27 9.59
CA LEU A 177 15.28 36.07 8.72
C LEU A 177 14.60 37.38 8.30
N GLU A 178 13.30 37.34 8.03
CA GLU A 178 12.50 38.55 7.76
C GLU A 178 12.47 39.48 8.99
N LYS A 179 12.34 38.91 10.19
CA LYS A 179 12.40 39.67 11.44
C LYS A 179 13.77 40.35 11.63
N LYS A 180 14.86 39.60 11.45
CA LYS A 180 16.23 40.17 11.52
C LYS A 180 16.46 41.27 10.48
N LYS A 181 15.87 41.15 9.29
CA LYS A 181 15.94 42.18 8.26
C LYS A 181 15.23 43.46 8.70
N LYS A 182 14.02 43.36 9.27
CA LYS A 182 13.28 44.52 9.79
C LYS A 182 14.04 45.23 10.92
N ASP A 183 14.62 44.48 11.85
CA ASP A 183 15.41 45.05 12.95
C ASP A 183 16.66 45.80 12.44
N LEU A 184 17.33 45.26 11.41
CA LEU A 184 18.46 45.92 10.76
C LEU A 184 18.06 47.19 10.00
N GLU A 185 16.93 47.17 9.29
CA GLU A 185 16.39 48.35 8.60
C GLU A 185 16.03 49.46 9.59
N GLU A 186 15.39 49.13 10.71
CA GLU A 186 15.06 50.11 11.76
C GLU A 186 16.33 50.71 12.38
N LYS A 187 17.34 49.89 12.68
CA LYS A 187 18.63 50.35 13.21
C LYS A 187 19.35 51.28 12.24
N ALA A 188 19.39 50.92 10.94
CA ALA A 188 19.99 51.76 9.90
C ALA A 188 19.25 53.10 9.74
N MET A 189 17.91 53.08 9.81
CA MET A 189 17.10 54.30 9.76
C MET A 189 17.43 55.24 10.93
N LEU A 190 17.57 54.68 12.13
CA LEU A 190 17.88 55.42 13.35
C LEU A 190 19.29 56.05 13.31
N GLU A 191 20.26 55.32 12.76
CA GLU A 191 21.64 55.80 12.56
C GLU A 191 21.69 56.96 11.55
N VAL A 192 20.98 56.84 10.42
CA VAL A 192 20.86 57.94 9.43
C VAL A 192 20.20 59.17 10.05
N GLN A 193 19.18 59.01 10.90
CA GLN A 193 18.56 60.13 11.60
C GLN A 193 19.55 60.81 12.57
N MET A 194 20.33 60.02 13.31
CA MET A 194 21.36 60.57 14.20
C MET A 194 22.43 61.36 13.45
N GLU A 195 22.92 60.85 12.32
CA GLU A 195 23.88 61.59 11.48
C GLU A 195 23.28 62.87 10.89
N LYS A 196 22.01 62.84 10.46
CA LYS A 196 21.30 64.06 10.05
C LYS A 196 21.26 65.12 11.15
N LEU A 197 21.02 64.72 12.40
CA LEU A 197 21.01 65.64 13.54
C LEU A 197 22.39 66.22 13.85
N LYS A 198 23.46 65.41 13.75
CA LYS A 198 24.85 65.88 13.90
C LYS A 198 25.20 66.90 12.83
N LEU A 199 24.93 66.59 11.55
CA LEU A 199 25.17 67.50 10.44
C LEU A 199 24.39 68.81 10.59
N ALA A 200 23.13 68.75 11.03
CA ALA A 200 22.33 69.95 11.27
C ALA A 200 22.91 70.82 12.40
N LYS A 201 23.51 70.21 13.44
CA LYS A 201 24.20 70.93 14.52
C LYS A 201 25.48 71.59 14.01
N GLU A 202 26.29 70.89 13.23
CA GLU A 202 27.51 71.43 12.63
C GLU A 202 27.22 72.59 11.67
N GLN A 203 26.22 72.44 10.79
CA GLN A 203 25.77 73.51 9.90
C GLN A 203 25.36 74.77 10.69
N ARG A 204 24.67 74.60 11.82
CA ARG A 204 24.29 75.73 12.69
C ARG A 204 25.51 76.45 13.28
N CYS A 205 26.51 75.71 13.75
CA CYS A 205 27.75 76.28 14.28
C CYS A 205 28.51 77.07 13.20
N ILE A 206 28.60 76.51 11.98
CA ILE A 206 29.26 77.18 10.84
C ILE A 206 28.53 78.48 10.50
N LEU A 207 27.20 78.46 10.40
CA LEU A 207 26.41 79.65 10.10
C LEU A 207 26.55 80.75 11.18
N GLN A 208 26.59 80.36 12.46
CA GLN A 208 26.84 81.30 13.55
C GLN A 208 28.24 81.94 13.43
N SER A 209 29.27 81.13 13.18
CA SER A 209 30.63 81.63 12.98
C SER A 209 30.71 82.59 11.78
N GLN A 210 30.10 82.24 10.64
CA GLN A 210 30.01 83.12 9.47
C GLN A 210 29.33 84.45 9.80
N ALA A 211 28.24 84.44 10.56
CA ALA A 211 27.56 85.67 10.99
C ALA A 211 28.47 86.57 11.86
N HIS A 212 29.26 85.97 12.77
CA HIS A 212 30.24 86.69 13.58
C HIS A 212 31.35 87.32 12.72
N ILE A 213 31.90 86.55 11.77
CA ILE A 213 32.94 87.04 10.84
C ILE A 213 32.39 88.23 10.04
N ILE A 214 31.22 88.08 9.40
CA ILE A 214 30.60 89.15 8.62
C ILE A 214 30.39 90.43 9.46
N LYS A 215 29.92 90.29 10.70
CA LYS A 215 29.71 91.43 11.60
C LYS A 215 31.03 92.14 11.93
N ASN A 216 32.07 91.38 12.24
CA ASN A 216 33.39 91.91 12.56
C ASN A 216 34.03 92.61 11.35
N THR A 217 33.97 92.00 10.16
CA THR A 217 34.49 92.59 8.92
C THR A 217 33.77 93.90 8.58
N ARG A 218 32.43 93.95 8.72
CA ARG A 218 31.67 95.18 8.51
C ARG A 218 32.06 96.29 9.48
N LYS A 219 32.35 95.96 10.74
CA LYS A 219 32.83 96.93 11.73
C LYS A 219 34.20 97.47 11.32
N ALA A 220 35.15 96.58 11.03
CA ALA A 220 36.49 96.97 10.59
C ALA A 220 36.45 97.85 9.32
N MET A 221 35.58 97.56 8.35
CA MET A 221 35.42 98.42 7.18
C MET A 221 34.92 99.83 7.50
N LYS A 222 34.00 99.98 8.48
CA LYS A 222 33.56 101.29 8.94
C LYS A 222 34.68 102.05 9.65
N ASP A 223 35.47 101.36 10.48
CA ASP A 223 36.61 101.97 11.17
C ASP A 223 37.66 102.47 10.15
N VAL A 224 37.98 101.67 9.13
CA VAL A 224 38.87 102.06 8.01
C VAL A 224 38.30 103.24 7.21
N GLU A 225 36.99 103.29 6.99
CA GLU A 225 36.33 104.42 6.31
C GLU A 225 36.45 105.72 7.11
N VAL A 226 36.29 105.67 8.43
CA VAL A 226 36.51 106.82 9.32
C VAL A 226 37.97 107.28 9.23
N ASP A 227 38.93 106.36 9.34
CA ASP A 227 40.37 106.70 9.25
C ASP A 227 40.73 107.33 7.89
N ARG A 228 40.18 106.78 6.79
CA ARG A 228 40.35 107.35 5.44
C ARG A 228 39.85 108.79 5.35
N ASP A 229 38.70 109.08 5.94
CA ASP A 229 38.11 110.42 5.90
C ASP A 229 38.90 111.43 6.77
N VAL A 230 39.50 110.97 7.88
CA VAL A 230 40.46 111.77 8.67
C VAL A 230 41.71 112.06 7.84
N LEU A 231 42.32 111.04 7.22
CA LEU A 231 43.50 111.20 6.38
C LEU A 231 43.27 112.15 5.19
N LYS A 232 42.08 112.13 4.58
CA LYS A 232 41.71 113.11 3.53
C LYS A 232 41.76 114.55 4.05
N LYS A 233 41.27 114.81 5.27
CA LYS A 233 41.30 116.15 5.87
C LYS A 233 42.72 116.58 6.19
N GLU A 234 43.54 115.69 6.73
CA GLU A 234 44.96 115.98 7.00
C GLU A 234 45.76 116.24 5.72
N LYS A 235 45.52 115.44 4.67
CA LYS A 235 46.12 115.66 3.34
C LYS A 235 45.79 117.05 2.81
N ALA A 236 44.53 117.47 2.85
CA ALA A 236 44.11 118.79 2.37
C ALA A 236 44.78 119.94 3.17
N LYS A 237 44.97 119.77 4.48
CA LYS A 237 45.73 120.73 5.30
C LYS A 237 47.19 120.80 4.88
N LEU A 238 47.83 119.65 4.67
CA LEU A 238 49.22 119.59 4.21
C LEU A 238 49.39 120.19 2.81
N GLU A 239 48.45 119.94 1.90
CA GLU A 239 48.44 120.57 0.57
C GLU A 239 48.36 122.11 0.67
N LEU A 240 47.56 122.65 1.59
CA LEU A 240 47.50 124.08 1.90
C LEU A 240 48.85 124.62 2.42
N VAL A 241 49.45 123.96 3.40
CA VAL A 241 50.74 124.36 3.98
C VAL A 241 51.86 124.31 2.93
N VAL A 242 51.88 123.28 2.07
CA VAL A 242 52.84 123.19 0.96
C VAL A 242 52.64 124.34 -0.03
N ALA A 243 51.40 124.71 -0.36
CA ALA A 243 51.11 125.83 -1.23
C ALA A 243 51.56 127.18 -0.62
N GLU A 244 51.37 127.38 0.68
CA GLU A 244 51.86 128.55 1.42
C GLU A 244 53.40 128.63 1.39
N LEU A 245 54.08 127.55 1.73
CA LEU A 245 55.56 127.49 1.71
C LEU A 245 56.13 127.71 0.30
N LEU A 246 55.48 127.17 -0.73
CA LEU A 246 55.88 127.43 -2.13
C LEU A 246 55.73 128.92 -2.47
N ASN A 247 54.63 129.57 -2.09
CA ASN A 247 54.41 131.01 -2.31
C ASN A 247 55.45 131.87 -1.57
N GLU A 248 55.78 131.54 -0.32
CA GLU A 248 56.85 132.20 0.43
C GLU A 248 58.24 131.97 -0.19
N GLY A 249 58.49 130.76 -0.69
CA GLY A 249 59.69 130.43 -1.46
C GLY A 249 59.83 131.26 -2.74
N TYR A 250 58.75 131.40 -3.52
CA TYR A 250 58.74 132.28 -4.70
C TYR A 250 58.93 133.75 -4.33
N GLY A 251 58.31 134.22 -3.24
CA GLY A 251 58.52 135.58 -2.72
C GLY A 251 59.96 135.84 -2.30
N SER A 252 60.59 134.87 -1.63
CA SER A 252 61.99 134.94 -1.21
C SER A 252 62.96 134.89 -2.41
N LYS A 253 62.67 134.05 -3.41
CA LYS A 253 63.41 134.01 -4.68
C LYS A 253 63.36 135.35 -5.42
N LYS A 254 62.17 135.98 -5.51
CA LYS A 254 62.00 137.29 -6.16
C LYS A 254 62.78 138.39 -5.44
N LYS A 255 62.82 138.38 -4.11
CA LYS A 255 63.65 139.31 -3.31
C LYS A 255 65.15 139.08 -3.55
N LEU A 256 65.60 137.83 -3.62
CA LEU A 256 66.98 137.49 -3.97
C LEU A 256 67.34 137.94 -5.41
N GLU A 257 66.44 137.77 -6.38
CA GLU A 257 66.62 138.25 -7.75
C GLU A 257 66.71 139.79 -7.80
N GLN A 258 65.91 140.52 -7.03
CA GLN A 258 66.01 141.98 -6.90
C GLN A 258 67.33 142.43 -6.27
N ILE A 259 67.80 141.77 -5.20
CA ILE A 259 69.10 142.06 -4.58
C ILE A 259 70.23 141.77 -5.58
N LYS A 260 70.14 140.66 -6.32
CA LYS A 260 71.12 140.32 -7.36
C LYS A 260 71.15 141.39 -8.46
N ALA A 261 70.01 141.88 -8.92
CA ALA A 261 69.94 142.97 -9.91
C ALA A 261 70.53 144.30 -9.40
N ILE A 262 70.45 144.59 -8.10
CA ILE A 262 71.10 145.76 -7.49
C ILE A 262 72.63 145.59 -7.45
N LEU A 263 73.14 144.38 -7.20
CA LEU A 263 74.58 144.11 -7.16
C LEU A 263 75.25 144.06 -8.55
N GLU A 264 74.47 143.88 -9.61
CA GLU A 264 74.94 143.85 -11.01
C GLU A 264 74.79 145.22 -11.73
N SER A 265 74.30 146.25 -11.03
CA SER A 265 74.22 147.67 -11.45
C SER A 265 75.36 148.50 -10.86
#